data_AF-A0A0K2RRQ7-F1
#
_entry.id   AF-A0A0K2RRQ7-F1
#
_cell.length_a   1.000
_cell.length_b   1.000
_cell.length_c   1.000
_cell.angle_alpha   90.00
_cell.angle_beta   90.00
_cell.angle_gamma   90.00
#
_symmetry.space_group_name_H-M   'P 1'
#
loop_
_entity.id
_entity.type
_entity.pdbx_description
1 polymer ?
#
loop_
_entity_poly.entity_id
_entity_poly.type
_entity_poly.pdbx_seq_one_letter_code
_entity_poly.pdbx_strand_id
1 'polypeptide(L)' 'MHQTKAAVYVRALCSLTAAAASVLALAACSPVVDVKPAADAANAACAPMMVSLPDTIGDAALRKTNSQATAAWGDRRC' A
#
# COMPACT_ATOMS: atom_id res chain seq x y z
N MET A 1 -25.57 -41.65 1.89
CA MET A 1 -24.18 -41.38 1.42
C MET A 1 -24.05 -40.18 0.47
N HIS A 2 -25.12 -39.65 -0.15
CA HIS A 2 -25.03 -38.44 -1.00
C HIS A 2 -24.96 -37.11 -0.23
N GLN A 3 -25.60 -37.01 0.94
CA GLN A 3 -25.69 -35.79 1.75
C GLN A 3 -24.33 -35.35 2.36
N THR A 4 -23.44 -36.29 2.65
CA THR A 4 -22.10 -36.01 3.22
C THR A 4 -21.15 -35.38 2.21
N LYS A 5 -21.26 -35.74 0.93
CA LYS A 5 -20.39 -35.19 -0.13
C LYS A 5 -20.71 -33.72 -0.41
N ALA A 6 -22.00 -33.36 -0.43
CA ALA A 6 -22.44 -31.99 -0.65
C ALA A 6 -21.94 -31.03 0.45
N ALA A 7 -22.02 -31.44 1.72
CA ALA A 7 -21.50 -30.64 2.83
C ALA A 7 -19.96 -30.43 2.77
N VAL A 8 -19.22 -31.44 2.29
CA VAL A 8 -17.76 -31.35 2.09
C VAL A 8 -17.42 -30.41 0.94
N TYR A 9 -18.13 -30.48 -0.20
CA TYR A 9 -17.89 -29.58 -1.34
C TYR A 9 -18.23 -28.12 -1.01
N VAL A 10 -19.33 -27.86 -0.29
CA VAL A 10 -19.71 -26.49 0.13
C VAL A 10 -18.64 -25.90 1.06
N ARG A 11 -18.12 -26.67 2.02
CA ARG A 11 -17.03 -26.21 2.89
C ARG A 11 -15.74 -25.91 2.11
N ALA A 12 -15.35 -26.78 1.18
CA ALA A 12 -14.17 -26.59 0.35
C ALA A 12 -14.29 -25.32 -0.52
N LEU A 13 -15.47 -25.06 -1.11
CA LEU A 13 -15.74 -23.84 -1.88
C LEU A 13 -15.68 -22.57 -1.02
N CYS A 14 -16.25 -22.58 0.19
CA CYS A 14 -16.12 -21.45 1.13
C CYS A 14 -14.67 -21.18 1.55
N SER A 15 -13.89 -22.23 1.82
CA SER A 15 -12.48 -22.06 2.17
C SER A 15 -11.65 -21.50 1.00
N LEU A 16 -11.90 -21.97 -0.22
CA LEU A 16 -11.17 -21.51 -1.40
C LEU A 16 -11.50 -20.04 -1.73
N THR A 17 -12.78 -19.65 -1.63
CA THR A 17 -13.20 -18.27 -1.84
C THR A 17 -12.63 -17.33 -0.77
N ALA A 18 -12.64 -17.74 0.50
CA ALA A 18 -12.00 -16.97 1.58
C ALA A 18 -10.48 -16.83 1.38
N ALA A 19 -9.79 -17.90 0.95
CA ALA A 19 -8.37 -17.86 0.65
C ALA A 19 -8.06 -16.94 -0.54
N ALA A 20 -8.83 -17.01 -1.62
CA ALA A 20 -8.67 -16.12 -2.77
C ALA A 20 -8.90 -14.64 -2.39
N ALA A 21 -9.95 -14.36 -1.61
CA ALA A 21 -10.23 -13.00 -1.14
C ALA A 21 -9.13 -12.43 -0.25
N SER A 22 -8.56 -13.25 0.64
CA SER A 22 -7.46 -12.82 1.52
C SER A 22 -6.16 -12.55 0.75
N VAL A 23 -5.83 -13.37 -0.26
CA VAL A 23 -4.68 -13.10 -1.14
C VAL A 23 -4.83 -11.78 -1.89
N LEU A 24 -6.02 -11.50 -2.45
CA LEU A 24 -6.30 -10.23 -3.13
C LEU A 24 -6.21 -9.03 -2.18
N ALA A 25 -6.71 -9.16 -0.95
CA ALA A 25 -6.62 -8.11 0.06
C ALA A 25 -5.16 -7.80 0.46
N LEU A 26 -4.32 -8.83 0.64
CA LEU A 26 -2.90 -8.64 0.95
C LEU A 26 -2.14 -8.03 -0.23
N ALA A 27 -2.45 -8.43 -1.46
CA ALA A 27 -1.83 -7.89 -2.67
C ALA A 27 -2.15 -6.39 -2.88
N ALA A 28 -3.28 -5.91 -2.37
CA ALA A 28 -3.63 -4.48 -2.40
C ALA A 28 -2.82 -3.64 -1.40
N CYS A 29 -2.10 -4.26 -0.45
CA CYS A 29 -1.24 -3.55 0.48
C CYS A 29 0.03 -3.05 -0.24
N SER A 30 0.01 -1.79 -0.71
CA SER A 30 1.16 -1.17 -1.35
C SER A 30 2.17 -0.67 -0.31
N PRO A 31 3.45 -1.09 -0.38
CA PRO A 31 4.44 -0.71 0.61
C PRO A 31 4.81 0.77 0.50
N VAL A 32 4.88 1.44 1.64
CA VAL A 32 5.34 2.83 1.79
C VAL A 32 6.85 2.92 1.48
N VAL A 33 7.29 4.06 0.94
CA VAL A 33 8.74 4.31 0.73
C VAL A 33 9.37 4.64 2.07
N ASP A 34 10.42 3.89 2.42
CA ASP A 34 11.29 4.26 3.53
C ASP A 34 12.24 5.36 3.06
N VAL A 35 12.14 6.54 3.67
CA VAL A 35 12.98 7.69 3.36
C VAL A 35 13.50 8.24 4.67
N LYS A 36 14.83 8.39 4.76
CA LYS A 36 15.43 9.01 5.94
C LYS A 36 14.84 10.41 6.13
N PRO A 37 14.25 10.72 7.29
CA PRO A 37 13.76 12.06 7.55
C PRO A 37 14.91 13.06 7.52
N ALA A 38 14.63 14.25 7.00
CA ALA A 38 15.53 15.39 7.12
C ALA A 38 15.83 15.70 8.60
N ALA A 39 16.99 16.30 8.88
CA ALA A 39 17.43 16.59 10.24
C ALA A 39 16.39 17.35 11.08
N ASP A 40 15.64 18.24 10.43
CA ASP A 40 14.63 19.10 11.04
C ASP A 40 13.20 18.81 10.53
N ALA A 41 12.92 17.55 10.18
CA ALA A 41 11.64 17.16 9.58
C ALA A 41 10.40 17.42 10.48
N ALA A 42 10.59 17.60 11.78
CA ALA A 42 9.53 17.95 12.72
C ALA A 42 9.28 19.47 12.83
N ASN A 43 10.03 20.30 12.11
CA ASN A 43 9.87 21.75 12.13
C ASN A 43 8.59 22.16 11.37
N ALA A 44 7.66 22.82 12.07
CA ALA A 44 6.40 23.29 11.51
C ALA A 44 6.58 24.23 10.30
N ALA A 45 7.72 24.90 10.18
CA ALA A 45 8.06 25.73 9.03
C ALA A 45 8.15 24.94 7.70
N CYS A 46 8.27 23.61 7.74
CA CYS A 46 8.28 22.77 6.54
C CYS A 46 6.88 22.57 5.93
N ALA A 47 5.81 22.76 6.71
CA ALA A 47 4.45 22.44 6.28
C ALA A 47 4.00 23.19 5.00
N PRO A 48 4.23 24.51 4.85
CA PRO A 48 3.83 25.23 3.64
C PRO A 48 4.50 24.71 2.37
N MET A 49 5.76 24.25 2.47
CA MET A 49 6.46 23.63 1.35
C MET A 49 5.83 22.28 1.01
N MET A 50 5.61 21.42 2.01
CA MET A 50 5.11 20.06 1.81
C MET A 50 3.73 20.02 1.14
N VAL A 51 2.83 20.97 1.48
CA VAL A 51 1.50 21.05 0.85
C VAL A 51 1.51 21.67 -0.54
N SER A 52 2.63 22.31 -0.92
CA SER A 52 2.81 22.92 -2.24
C SER A 52 3.48 21.97 -3.24
N LEU A 53 3.88 20.77 -2.79
CA LEU A 53 4.54 19.79 -3.65
C LEU A 53 3.57 19.23 -4.70
N PRO A 54 4.01 19.06 -5.96
CA PRO A 54 3.17 18.54 -7.02
C PRO A 54 2.99 17.02 -6.91
N ASP A 55 1.87 16.52 -7.43
CA ASP A 55 1.62 15.08 -7.55
C ASP A 55 2.55 14.39 -8.54
N THR A 56 3.21 15.15 -9.44
CA THR A 56 4.11 14.62 -10.46
C THR A 56 5.33 15.52 -10.67
N ILE A 57 6.48 14.91 -10.94
CA ILE A 57 7.70 15.59 -11.41
C ILE A 57 8.17 14.86 -12.67
N GLY A 58 8.05 15.52 -13.83
CA GLY A 58 8.20 14.85 -15.13
C GLY A 58 7.19 13.71 -15.25
N ASP A 59 7.66 12.51 -15.58
CA ASP A 59 6.82 11.29 -15.66
C ASP A 59 6.69 10.55 -14.31
N ALA A 60 7.31 11.06 -13.24
CA ALA A 60 7.36 10.39 -11.95
C ALA A 60 6.18 10.81 -11.06
N ALA A 61 5.34 9.85 -10.67
CA ALA A 61 4.21 10.08 -9.75
C ALA A 61 4.63 10.10 -8.28
N LEU A 62 3.96 10.91 -7.48
CA LEU A 62 4.17 11.06 -6.04
C LEU A 62 3.86 9.75 -5.30
N ARG A 63 4.70 9.43 -4.32
CA ARG A 63 4.61 8.21 -3.53
C ARG A 63 4.33 8.53 -2.06
N LYS A 64 3.61 7.61 -1.41
CA LYS A 64 3.47 7.63 0.04
C LYS A 64 4.81 7.29 0.70
N THR A 65 5.23 8.12 1.63
CA THR A 65 6.46 7.98 2.42
C THR A 65 6.12 7.81 3.91
N ASN A 66 7.07 7.31 4.69
CA ASN A 66 6.97 7.21 6.16
C ASN A 66 7.59 8.42 6.89
N SER A 67 7.99 9.46 6.15
CA SER A 67 8.61 10.67 6.67
C SER A 67 7.62 11.84 6.63
N GLN A 68 7.58 12.65 7.70
CA GLN A 68 6.62 13.76 7.84
C GLN A 68 6.93 14.96 6.93
N ALA A 69 8.19 15.17 6.56
CA ALA A 69 8.63 16.30 5.74
C ALA A 69 9.62 15.85 4.65
N THR A 70 9.33 14.71 4.01
CA THR A 70 10.11 14.21 2.88
C THR A 70 9.18 13.50 1.91
N ALA A 71 9.22 13.91 0.64
CA ALA A 71 8.44 13.32 -0.44
C ALA A 71 9.35 12.55 -1.41
N ALA A 72 8.77 11.61 -2.13
CA ALA A 72 9.45 10.82 -3.16
C ALA A 72 8.53 10.63 -4.37
N TRP A 73 9.11 10.64 -5.56
CA TRP A 73 8.40 10.41 -6.84
C TRP A 73 9.02 9.20 -7.56
N GLY A 74 8.24 8.55 -8.43
CA GLY A 74 8.73 7.52 -9.36
C GLY A 74 8.35 6.08 -8.98
N ASP A 75 9.01 5.10 -9.60
CA ASP A 75 8.83 3.66 -9.32
C ASP A 75 10.00 3.11 -8.50
N ARG A 76 9.84 1.96 -7.82
CA ARG A 76 10.91 1.22 -7.11
C ARG A 76 11.92 0.56 -8.06
N ARG A 77 12.13 1.10 -9.25
CA ARG A 77 13.14 0.62 -10.20
C ARG A 77 14.39 1.47 -9.94
N CYS A 78 15.26 0.94 -9.08
CA CYS A 78 16.61 1.39 -8.70
C CYS A 78 16.94 2.87 -8.87
#